data_AF-A0A651H6R4-F1
#
_entry.id   AF-A0A651H6R4-F1
#
_cell.length_a   1.000
_cell.length_b   1.000
_cell.length_c   1.000
_cell.angle_alpha   90.00
_cell.angle_beta   90.00
_cell.angle_gamma   90.00
#
_symmetry.space_group_name_H-M   'P 1'
#
loop_
_entity.id
_entity.type
_entity.pdbx_description
1 polymer ?
#
loop_
_entity_poly.entity_id
_entity_poly.type
_entity_poly.pdbx_seq_one_letter_code
_entity_poly.pdbx_strand_id
1 'polypeptide(L)'
;MRLERFRGRDLPTTLKRVRESLGPDAMILNTRTTLEGGLEILATPPGEAEALRRQLDGDARPGFASRAPRIRPWMVGLVGPAGAGKTTALMKLALHPRGFGSKRVGLMTLDTYRVGGLAEIRSYAEVTGLPLEVLYHEDDIPGALERL
;
A
#
# COMPACT_ATOMS: atom_id res chain seq x y z
N MET A 1 20.56 1.71 8.57
CA MET A 1 19.70 2.43 7.61
C MET A 1 20.07 3.91 7.64
N ARG A 2 21.18 4.24 7.01
CA ARG A 2 21.65 5.53 6.53
C ARG A 2 20.77 6.02 5.36
N LEU A 3 19.79 6.83 5.76
CA LEU A 3 18.89 7.56 4.88
C LEU A 3 19.35 9.02 4.85
N GLU A 4 19.71 9.55 3.68
CA GLU A 4 20.19 10.92 3.55
C GLU A 4 19.27 11.75 2.66
N ARG A 5 19.09 13.01 3.05
CA ARG A 5 18.25 13.96 2.35
C ARG A 5 19.14 15.05 1.74
N PHE A 6 19.03 15.20 0.43
CA PHE A 6 19.79 16.16 -0.37
C PHE A 6 18.86 17.26 -0.85
N ARG A 7 19.29 18.51 -0.69
CA ARG A 7 18.61 19.68 -1.22
C ARG A 7 19.46 20.38 -2.26
N GLY A 8 18.85 20.84 -3.33
CA GLY A 8 19.51 21.61 -4.37
C GLY A 8 18.54 22.41 -5.22
N ARG A 9 19.07 23.08 -6.24
CA ARG A 9 18.29 23.94 -7.16
C ARG A 9 17.86 23.20 -8.42
N ASP A 10 18.60 22.17 -8.81
CA ASP A 10 18.36 21.39 -10.01
C ASP A 10 18.70 19.91 -9.80
N LEU A 11 18.08 19.05 -10.59
CA LEU A 11 18.24 17.59 -10.51
C LEU A 11 19.67 17.12 -10.82
N PRO A 12 20.34 17.60 -11.88
CA PRO A 12 21.70 17.16 -12.22
C PRO A 12 22.72 17.39 -11.09
N THR A 13 22.79 18.60 -10.53
CA THR A 13 23.75 18.91 -9.45
C THR A 13 23.40 18.16 -8.17
N THR A 14 22.11 18.03 -7.85
CA THR A 14 21.68 17.30 -6.65
C THR A 14 21.98 15.80 -6.77
N LEU A 15 21.73 15.19 -7.92
CA LEU A 15 22.08 13.78 -8.18
C LEU A 15 23.60 13.55 -8.17
N LYS A 16 24.40 14.52 -8.63
CA LYS A 16 25.86 14.44 -8.52
C LYS A 16 26.27 14.31 -7.06
N ARG A 17 25.73 15.17 -6.18
CA ARG A 17 25.98 15.12 -4.73
C ARG A 17 25.49 13.83 -4.07
N VAL A 18 24.36 13.30 -4.52
CA VAL A 18 23.85 11.99 -4.06
C VAL A 18 24.88 10.90 -4.38
N ARG A 19 25.37 10.85 -5.63
CA ARG A 19 26.36 9.85 -6.05
C ARG A 19 27.71 10.01 -5.34
N GLU A 20 28.14 11.23 -5.09
CA GLU A 20 29.36 11.53 -4.34
C GLU A 20 29.27 11.09 -2.86
N SER A 21 28.11 11.23 -2.21
CA SER A 21 27.92 10.84 -0.81
C SER A 21 27.63 9.35 -0.61
N LEU A 22 26.77 8.77 -1.47
CA LEU A 22 26.18 7.44 -1.27
C LEU A 22 26.67 6.39 -2.28
N GLY A 23 27.51 6.78 -3.24
CA GLY A 23 28.03 5.92 -4.30
C GLY A 23 27.25 6.03 -5.62
N PRO A 24 27.83 5.55 -6.74
CA PRO A 24 27.26 5.70 -8.08
C PRO A 24 25.87 5.06 -8.23
N ASP A 25 25.64 3.98 -7.48
CA ASP A 25 24.41 3.17 -7.54
C ASP A 25 23.39 3.53 -6.44
N ALA A 26 23.52 4.71 -5.83
CA ALA A 26 22.62 5.17 -4.77
C ALA A 26 21.14 5.07 -5.19
N MET A 27 20.31 4.51 -4.32
CA MET A 27 18.88 4.36 -4.57
C MET A 27 18.14 5.64 -4.19
N ILE A 28 17.36 6.18 -5.14
CA ILE A 28 16.48 7.31 -4.90
C ILE A 28 15.13 6.80 -4.44
N LEU A 29 14.71 7.19 -3.24
CA LEU A 29 13.47 6.74 -2.62
C LEU A 29 12.33 7.72 -2.86
N ASN A 30 12.65 9.02 -2.82
CA ASN A 30 11.67 10.06 -3.04
C ASN A 30 12.35 11.30 -3.64
N THR A 31 11.70 11.92 -4.60
CA THR A 31 12.12 13.16 -5.23
C THR A 31 10.93 14.09 -5.24
N ARG A 32 11.07 15.27 -4.63
CA ARG A 32 10.01 16.29 -4.62
C ARG A 32 10.57 17.68 -4.88
N THR A 33 9.79 18.49 -5.60
CA THR A 33 10.03 19.92 -5.73
C THR A 33 9.44 20.62 -4.51
N THR A 34 10.17 21.57 -3.94
CA THR A 34 9.71 22.39 -2.81
C THR A 34 8.90 23.58 -3.32
N LEU A 35 8.10 24.19 -2.45
CA LEU A 35 7.27 25.35 -2.77
C LEU A 35 8.10 26.59 -3.18
N GLU A 36 9.36 26.65 -2.77
CA GLU A 36 10.33 27.68 -3.13
C GLU A 36 11.06 27.39 -4.46
N GLY A 37 10.61 26.39 -5.22
CA GLY A 37 11.23 26.00 -6.49
C GLY A 37 12.55 25.23 -6.34
N GLY A 38 12.87 24.75 -5.13
CA GLY A 38 14.01 23.88 -4.87
C GLY A 38 13.70 22.40 -5.08
N LEU A 39 14.72 21.56 -5.03
CA LEU A 39 14.62 20.11 -5.16
C LEU A 39 15.06 19.44 -3.87
N GLU A 40 14.28 18.45 -3.41
CA GLU A 40 14.66 17.58 -2.30
C GLU A 40 14.64 16.11 -2.75
N ILE A 41 15.75 15.42 -2.53
CA ILE A 41 15.94 14.01 -2.87
C ILE A 41 16.25 13.23 -1.59
N LEU A 42 15.51 12.15 -1.35
CA LEU A 42 15.79 11.19 -0.30
C LEU A 42 16.45 9.96 -0.93
N ALA A 43 17.64 9.60 -0.47
CA ALA A 43 18.42 8.51 -1.04
C ALA A 43 19.12 7.65 0.01
N THR A 44 19.54 6.45 -0.38
CA THR A 44 20.26 5.50 0.48
C THR A 44 21.30 4.69 -0.34
N PRO A 45 22.40 4.19 0.27
CA PRO A 45 23.37 3.35 -0.43
C PRO A 45 22.78 2.00 -0.89
N PRO A 46 23.37 1.35 -1.93
CA PRO A 46 22.86 0.08 -2.49
C PRO A 46 22.70 -1.04 -1.47
N GLY A 47 23.71 -1.27 -0.62
CA GLY A 47 23.68 -2.37 0.36
C GLY A 47 22.58 -2.22 1.41
N GLU A 48 22.22 -0.99 1.77
CA GLU A 48 21.09 -0.74 2.67
C GLU A 48 19.75 -0.77 1.94
N ALA A 49 19.72 -0.33 0.70
CA ALA A 49 18.56 -0.49 -0.16
C ALA A 49 18.23 -1.97 -0.36
N GLU A 50 19.25 -2.82 -0.52
CA GLU A 50 19.11 -4.27 -0.52
C GLU A 50 18.67 -4.83 0.82
N ALA A 51 19.17 -4.31 1.95
CA ALA A 51 18.73 -4.75 3.27
C ALA A 51 17.25 -4.40 3.52
N LEU A 52 16.84 -3.17 3.17
CA LEU A 52 15.45 -2.74 3.20
C LEU A 52 14.61 -3.56 2.25
N ARG A 53 15.09 -3.77 1.02
CA ARG A 53 14.44 -4.61 0.04
C ARG A 53 14.35 -6.06 0.52
N ARG A 54 15.34 -6.62 1.21
CA ARG A 54 15.26 -7.93 1.85
C ARG A 54 14.34 -7.94 3.07
N GLN A 55 14.15 -6.83 3.76
CA GLN A 55 13.12 -6.72 4.80
C GLN A 55 11.71 -6.60 4.21
N LEU A 56 11.57 -5.99 3.03
CA LEU A 56 10.31 -5.87 2.28
C LEU A 56 10.00 -7.13 1.43
N ASP A 57 11.03 -7.80 0.92
CA ASP A 57 10.99 -9.01 0.07
C ASP A 57 11.10 -10.29 0.92
N GLY A 58 11.75 -10.22 2.08
CA GLY A 58 12.03 -11.38 2.92
C GLY A 58 10.83 -11.77 3.73
N ASP A 59 10.19 -12.87 3.32
CA ASP A 59 9.33 -13.81 4.07
C ASP A 59 8.21 -13.28 4.98
N ALA A 60 8.05 -11.96 5.09
CA ALA A 60 6.89 -11.33 5.64
C ALA A 60 5.79 -11.38 4.58
N ARG A 61 5.19 -12.57 4.41
CA ARG A 61 3.73 -12.59 4.48
C ARG A 61 3.41 -11.70 5.67
N PRO A 62 2.63 -10.61 5.55
CA PRO A 62 2.32 -9.80 6.71
C PRO A 62 1.94 -10.78 7.82
N GLY A 63 2.70 -10.77 8.91
CA GLY A 63 2.65 -11.78 9.95
C GLY A 63 1.38 -11.59 10.75
N PHE A 64 0.23 -11.81 10.13
CA PHE A 64 -0.99 -12.13 10.82
C PHE A 64 -0.73 -13.48 11.45
N ALA A 65 -0.46 -13.48 12.76
CA ALA A 65 -0.24 -14.69 13.54
C ALA A 65 -1.35 -15.69 13.21
N SER A 66 -1.05 -16.66 12.35
CA SER A 66 -2.04 -17.61 11.88
C SER A 66 -2.19 -18.69 12.94
N ARG A 67 -2.98 -18.39 13.96
CA ARG A 67 -3.89 -19.39 14.51
C ARG A 67 -5.23 -19.23 13.82
N ALA A 68 -5.23 -19.34 12.49
CA ALA A 68 -6.47 -19.43 11.75
C ALA A 68 -7.01 -20.86 11.91
N PRO A 69 -8.25 -21.05 12.40
CA PRO A 69 -8.90 -22.35 12.33
C PRO A 69 -9.06 -22.73 10.85
N ARG A 70 -9.01 -24.04 10.59
CA ARG A 70 -8.68 -24.66 9.30
C ARG A 70 -9.71 -24.47 8.17
N ILE A 71 -10.77 -23.66 8.33
CA ILE A 71 -11.84 -23.48 7.33
C ILE A 71 -12.54 -22.10 7.43
N ARG A 72 -11.83 -20.98 7.32
CA ARG A 72 -12.44 -19.66 7.01
C ARG A 72 -11.51 -18.81 6.14
N PRO A 73 -12.04 -18.02 5.18
CA PRO A 73 -11.22 -17.09 4.42
C PRO A 73 -10.54 -16.10 5.37
N TRP A 74 -9.33 -15.70 5.01
CA TRP A 74 -8.55 -14.79 5.84
C TRP A 74 -9.08 -13.35 5.64
N MET A 75 -9.66 -12.78 6.68
CA MET A 75 -10.30 -11.45 6.64
C MET A 75 -9.37 -10.37 7.19
N VAL A 76 -9.36 -9.21 6.52
CA VAL A 76 -8.61 -8.02 6.91
C VAL A 76 -9.56 -6.83 6.95
N GLY A 77 -9.76 -6.24 8.13
CA GLY A 77 -10.57 -5.02 8.31
C GLY A 77 -9.70 -3.78 8.45
N LEU A 78 -10.02 -2.72 7.69
CA LEU A 78 -9.38 -1.41 7.83
C LEU A 78 -10.31 -0.44 8.57
N VAL A 79 -9.90 -0.01 9.75
CA VAL A 79 -10.67 0.88 10.64
C VAL A 79 -9.89 2.17 10.89
N GLY A 80 -10.60 3.30 11.03
CA GLY A 80 -9.98 4.60 11.28
C GLY A 80 -10.85 5.78 10.83
N PRO A 81 -10.42 7.03 11.09
CA PRO A 81 -11.20 8.22 10.78
C PRO A 81 -11.44 8.41 9.28
N ALA A 82 -12.44 9.23 8.92
CA ALA A 82 -12.67 9.62 7.53
C ALA A 82 -11.43 10.31 6.96
N GLY A 83 -11.13 10.08 5.67
CA GLY A 83 -9.99 10.69 5.00
C GLY A 83 -8.62 10.04 5.27
N ALA A 84 -8.50 9.08 6.20
CA ALA A 84 -7.23 8.39 6.50
C ALA A 84 -6.70 7.46 5.37
N GLY A 85 -7.38 7.41 4.22
CA GLY A 85 -6.96 6.61 3.07
C GLY A 85 -7.33 5.12 3.12
N LYS A 86 -8.31 4.73 3.95
CA LYS A 86 -8.73 3.32 4.12
C LYS A 86 -9.14 2.65 2.80
N THR A 87 -10.02 3.28 2.02
CA THR A 87 -10.49 2.74 0.73
C THR A 87 -9.32 2.56 -0.24
N THR A 88 -8.46 3.57 -0.35
CA THR A 88 -7.27 3.51 -1.20
C THR A 88 -6.28 2.42 -0.74
N ALA A 89 -6.07 2.28 0.57
CA ALA A 89 -5.22 1.24 1.14
C ALA A 89 -5.79 -0.16 0.92
N LEU A 90 -7.11 -0.33 1.08
CA LEU A 90 -7.85 -1.57 0.81
C LEU A 90 -7.63 -2.01 -0.64
N MET A 91 -7.82 -1.11 -1.61
CA MET A 91 -7.60 -1.42 -3.03
C MET A 91 -6.15 -1.75 -3.33
N LYS A 92 -5.19 -0.98 -2.79
CA LYS A 92 -3.76 -1.26 -2.95
C LYS A 92 -3.39 -2.64 -2.42
N LEU A 93 -3.91 -3.01 -1.25
CA LEU A 93 -3.69 -4.32 -0.65
C LEU A 93 -4.32 -5.43 -1.51
N ALA A 94 -5.60 -5.30 -1.87
CA ALA A 94 -6.35 -6.30 -2.64
C ALA A 94 -5.70 -6.60 -3.99
N LEU A 95 -5.14 -5.59 -4.65
CA LEU A 95 -4.47 -5.71 -5.94
C LEU A 95 -2.97 -6.01 -5.84
N HIS A 96 -2.40 -6.08 -4.63
CA HIS A 96 -0.96 -6.24 -4.48
C HIS A 96 -0.54 -7.67 -4.85
N PRO A 97 0.33 -7.87 -5.88
CA PRO A 97 0.71 -9.20 -6.35
C PRO A 97 1.37 -10.09 -5.30
N ARG A 98 2.00 -9.49 -4.28
CA ARG A 98 2.63 -10.22 -3.18
C ARG A 98 1.74 -10.38 -1.95
N GLY A 99 0.76 -9.50 -1.79
CA GLY A 99 -0.20 -9.54 -0.68
C GLY A 99 -1.16 -10.71 -0.83
N PHE A 100 -1.80 -10.80 -2.01
CA PHE A 100 -2.80 -11.83 -2.28
C PHE A 100 -2.55 -12.64 -3.56
N GLY A 101 -1.66 -12.21 -4.46
CA GLY A 101 -1.15 -13.04 -5.56
C GLY A 101 -2.24 -13.75 -6.36
N SER A 102 -2.21 -15.08 -6.39
CA SER A 102 -3.19 -15.95 -7.06
C SER A 102 -4.40 -16.35 -6.19
N LYS A 103 -4.54 -15.79 -4.99
CA LYS A 103 -5.69 -16.07 -4.13
C LYS A 103 -6.94 -15.37 -4.66
N ARG A 104 -8.10 -15.98 -4.43
CA ARG A 104 -9.39 -15.31 -4.62
C ARG A 104 -9.53 -14.22 -3.57
N VAL A 105 -9.69 -12.98 -4.02
CA VAL A 105 -9.88 -11.80 -3.18
C VAL A 105 -11.29 -11.29 -3.41
N GLY A 106 -12.02 -11.10 -2.32
CA GLY A 106 -13.32 -10.43 -2.30
C GLY A 106 -13.27 -9.17 -1.44
N LEU A 107 -14.08 -8.19 -1.81
CA LEU A 107 -14.21 -6.93 -1.10
C LEU A 107 -15.53 -6.93 -0.32
N MET A 108 -15.48 -6.39 0.90
CA MET A 108 -16.67 -6.10 1.70
C MET A 108 -16.62 -4.64 2.15
N THR A 109 -17.75 -3.94 2.09
CA THR A 109 -17.87 -2.57 2.61
C THR A 109 -19.01 -2.44 3.61
N LEU A 110 -18.74 -1.72 4.70
CA LEU A 110 -19.72 -1.24 5.69
C LEU A 110 -19.95 0.28 5.56
N ASP A 111 -19.25 0.97 4.65
CA ASP A 111 -19.38 2.43 4.46
C ASP A 111 -20.59 2.76 3.56
N THR A 112 -21.78 2.44 4.06
CA THR A 112 -23.07 2.64 3.36
C THR A 112 -23.70 4.01 3.62
N TYR A 113 -23.26 4.72 4.66
CA TYR A 113 -23.84 5.99 5.10
C TYR A 113 -23.17 7.22 4.49
N ARG A 114 -21.94 7.11 3.96
CA ARG A 114 -21.28 8.26 3.31
C ARG A 114 -21.75 8.39 1.87
N VAL A 115 -22.37 9.53 1.57
CA VAL A 115 -22.74 9.93 0.20
C VAL A 115 -21.49 9.83 -0.69
N GLY A 116 -21.55 8.99 -1.71
CA GLY A 116 -20.45 8.76 -2.66
C GLY A 116 -19.43 7.67 -2.28
N GLY A 117 -19.35 7.24 -1.01
CA GLY A 117 -18.40 6.20 -0.58
C GLY A 117 -18.68 4.84 -1.21
N LEU A 118 -19.97 4.49 -1.31
CA LEU A 118 -20.40 3.26 -1.99
C LEU A 118 -20.16 3.32 -3.51
N ALA A 119 -20.35 4.49 -4.14
CA ALA A 119 -20.09 4.64 -5.57
C ALA A 119 -18.60 4.47 -5.88
N GLU A 120 -17.72 5.04 -5.06
CA GLU A 120 -16.27 4.92 -5.21
C GLU A 120 -15.80 3.46 -5.19
N ILE A 121 -16.19 2.68 -4.17
CA ILE A 121 -15.75 1.28 -4.08
C ILE A 121 -16.38 0.39 -5.15
N ARG A 122 -17.61 0.68 -5.60
CA ARG A 122 -18.22 0.00 -6.74
C ARG A 122 -17.44 0.22 -8.03
N SER A 123 -17.06 1.47 -8.32
CA SER A 123 -16.24 1.79 -9.49
C SER A 123 -14.90 1.06 -9.46
N TYR A 124 -14.25 1.01 -8.29
CA TYR A 124 -13.01 0.25 -8.13
C TYR A 124 -13.21 -1.26 -8.38
N ALA A 125 -14.26 -1.85 -7.81
CA ALA A 125 -14.58 -3.27 -7.98
C ALA A 125 -14.86 -3.61 -9.46
N GLU A 126 -15.63 -2.76 -10.16
CA GLU A 126 -15.94 -2.92 -11.58
C GLU A 126 -14.67 -2.87 -12.46
N VAL A 127 -13.82 -1.85 -12.26
CA VAL A 127 -12.57 -1.69 -13.01
C VAL A 127 -11.59 -2.84 -12.77
N THR A 128 -11.60 -3.40 -11.56
CA THR A 128 -10.65 -4.45 -11.15
C THR A 128 -11.18 -5.86 -11.32
N GLY A 129 -12.48 -6.03 -11.56
CA GLY A 129 -13.16 -7.32 -11.60
C GLY A 129 -13.22 -8.04 -10.24
N LEU A 130 -12.95 -7.35 -9.14
CA LEU A 130 -13.03 -7.94 -7.81
C LEU A 130 -14.50 -8.04 -7.34
N PRO A 131 -14.96 -9.20 -6.83
CA PRO A 131 -16.30 -9.32 -6.30
C PRO A 131 -16.46 -8.44 -5.04
N LEU A 132 -17.59 -7.75 -4.93
CA LEU A 132 -17.88 -6.78 -3.89
C LEU A 132 -19.23 -7.07 -3.24
N GLU A 133 -19.22 -7.23 -1.92
CA GLU A 133 -20.41 -7.33 -1.08
C GLU A 133 -20.58 -6.06 -0.24
N VAL A 134 -21.83 -5.61 -0.13
CA VAL A 134 -22.20 -4.45 0.69
C VAL A 134 -22.92 -4.96 1.91
N LEU A 135 -22.37 -4.66 3.08
CA LEU A 135 -22.88 -5.11 4.37
C LEU A 135 -23.59 -3.94 5.05
N TYR A 136 -24.76 -4.21 5.60
CA TYR A 136 -25.52 -3.26 6.42
C TYR A 136 -25.45 -3.64 7.90
N HIS A 137 -25.38 -4.94 8.18
CA HIS A 137 -25.35 -5.51 9.52
C HIS A 137 -24.28 -6.60 9.64
N GLU A 138 -23.88 -6.91 10.87
CA GLU A 138 -22.91 -7.98 11.14
C GLU A 138 -23.40 -9.36 10.69
N ASP A 139 -24.73 -9.58 10.72
CA ASP A 139 -25.39 -10.80 10.28
C ASP A 139 -25.28 -11.04 8.77
N ASP A 140 -24.89 -10.03 7.98
CA ASP A 140 -24.68 -10.17 6.54
C ASP A 140 -23.36 -10.89 6.22
N ILE A 141 -22.40 -10.89 7.16
CA ILE A 141 -21.03 -11.39 6.94
C ILE A 141 -21.03 -12.86 6.50
N PRO A 142 -21.72 -13.81 7.18
CA PRO A 142 -21.72 -15.21 6.75
C PRO A 142 -22.20 -15.40 5.31
N GLY A 143 -23.30 -14.72 4.92
CA GLY A 143 -23.83 -14.81 3.57
C GLY A 143 -22.91 -14.17 2.52
N ALA A 144 -22.27 -13.05 2.85
CA ALA A 144 -21.29 -12.44 1.97
C ALA A 144 -20.07 -13.36 1.74
N LEU A 145 -19.60 -14.06 2.77
CA LEU A 145 -18.49 -15.01 2.64
C LEU A 145 -18.81 -16.21 1.75
N GLU A 146 -20.08 -16.58 1.57
CA GLU A 146 -20.49 -17.65 0.66
C GLU A 146 -20.53 -17.17 -0.80
N ARG A 147 -20.76 -15.87 -1.04
CA ARG A 147 -20.85 -15.27 -2.37
C ARG A 147 -19.51 -14.81 -2.94
N LEU A 148 -18.50 -14.61 -2.09
CA LEU A 148 -17.13 -14.19 -2.42
C LEU A 148 -16.16 -15.37 -2.58
#